data_AF-A0A7S2IH25-F1
#
_entry.id   AF-A0A7S2IH25-F1
#
_cell.length_a   1.000
_cell.length_b   1.000
_cell.length_c   1.000
_cell.angle_alpha   90.00
_cell.angle_beta   90.00
_cell.angle_gamma   90.00
#
_symmetry.space_group_name_H-M   'P 1'
#
loop_
_entity.id
_entity.type
_entity.pdbx_description
1 polymer ?
#
loop_
_entity_poly.entity_id
_entity_poly.type
_entity_poly.pdbx_seq_one_letter_code
_entity_poly.pdbx_strand_id
1 'polypeptide(L)'
;MMPSVILLLALSGGPQSTPWSLIFIKIYLGIIYFAGALSKLVVAFQFGQGWGGSTVQAFLVDAMWSRPHPVPAVRQLLRFMASRWWLCSLLAATGLAFELGFLPLCVFGGDLGGALAAAVALSFHLGVDVLQGLDFKPFWCPVFWAFLPEFQAVLGLRAPSPEEAWPAIMLRGFSEEPCRWILSAAYVAAQLVVALRLADLRGGECLPWTCCPMFAVPRNLFGDEVRGGVLTEFDLRTGGHLDMAYNFTPLHKEAPLTEAALARLPGRVLVWGSTLHVHPLIEHVFHPEAIGKDLIIASNFEVPPNLRSRLERLA
;
A
#
# COMPACT_ATOMS: atom_id res chain seq x y z
N MET A 1 -3.28 1.84 10.92
CA MET A 1 -3.09 3.30 10.77
C MET A 1 -4.22 4.15 11.34
N MET A 2 -5.49 4.03 10.90
CA MET A 2 -6.57 4.83 11.49
C MET A 2 -6.65 4.68 13.02
N PRO A 3 -6.52 3.46 13.61
CA PRO A 3 -6.41 3.32 15.07
C PRO A 3 -5.23 4.09 15.68
N SER A 4 -4.09 4.11 15.00
CA SER A 4 -2.88 4.83 15.41
C SER A 4 -3.09 6.35 15.42
N VAL A 5 -3.77 6.88 14.40
CA VAL A 5 -4.10 8.31 14.31
C VAL A 5 -5.18 8.68 15.34
N ILE A 6 -6.20 7.85 15.53
CA ILE A 6 -7.20 8.03 16.60
C ILE A 6 -6.51 8.02 17.96
N LEU A 7 -5.55 7.13 18.20
CA LEU A 7 -4.78 7.10 19.44
C LEU A 7 -3.99 8.40 19.63
N LEU A 8 -3.25 8.86 18.61
CA LEU A 8 -2.49 10.11 18.68
C LEU A 8 -3.41 11.33 18.86
N LEU A 9 -4.60 11.33 18.26
CA LEU A 9 -5.62 12.36 18.48
C LEU A 9 -6.25 12.27 19.88
N ALA A 10 -6.49 11.07 20.41
CA ALA A 10 -6.97 10.89 21.78
C ALA A 10 -5.94 11.32 22.82
N LEU A 11 -4.65 11.21 22.48
CA LEU A 11 -3.54 11.76 23.26
C LEU A 11 -3.37 13.27 23.05
N SER A 12 -4.02 13.88 22.06
CA SER A 12 -3.99 15.33 21.92
C SER A 12 -4.81 16.01 23.01
N GLY A 13 -4.37 17.18 23.46
CA GLY A 13 -5.11 18.01 24.40
C GLY A 13 -6.49 18.43 23.89
N GLY A 14 -7.20 19.23 24.69
CA GLY A 14 -8.48 19.82 24.27
C GLY A 14 -8.32 20.84 23.12
N PRO A 15 -9.42 21.45 22.64
CA PRO A 15 -9.41 22.41 21.53
C PRO A 15 -8.50 23.64 21.70
N GLN A 16 -8.08 23.91 22.94
CA GLN A 16 -7.19 25.02 23.29
C GLN A 16 -5.72 24.60 23.45
N SER A 17 -5.40 23.32 23.31
CA SER A 17 -4.04 22.81 23.46
C SER A 17 -3.15 23.18 22.29
N THR A 18 -1.84 23.26 22.54
CA THR A 18 -0.83 23.41 21.51
C THR A 18 -0.96 22.27 20.49
N PRO A 19 -0.90 22.52 19.16
CA PRO A 19 -1.17 21.51 18.12
C PRO A 19 -0.01 20.53 17.90
N TRP A 20 0.76 20.19 18.95
CA TRP A 20 1.92 19.30 18.89
C TRP A 20 1.56 17.88 18.42
N SER A 21 0.33 17.43 18.67
CA SER A 21 -0.16 16.12 18.24
C SER A 21 -0.23 15.97 16.72
N LEU A 22 -0.58 17.04 16.00
CA LEU A 22 -0.62 17.04 14.54
C LEU A 22 0.79 16.84 13.96
N ILE A 23 1.82 17.37 14.61
CA ILE A 23 3.22 17.16 14.23
C ILE A 23 3.59 15.67 14.39
N PHE A 24 3.23 15.04 15.51
CA PHE A 24 3.48 13.60 15.67
C PHE A 24 2.72 12.74 14.65
N ILE A 25 1.47 13.08 14.32
CA ILE A 25 0.72 12.38 13.27
C ILE A 25 1.43 12.51 11.92
N LYS A 26 1.91 13.71 11.57
CA LYS A 26 2.66 13.95 10.32
C LYS A 26 3.97 13.18 10.27
N ILE A 27 4.73 13.16 11.37
CA ILE A 27 5.96 12.36 11.48
C ILE A 27 5.64 10.86 11.38
N TYR A 28 4.59 10.39 12.04
CA TYR A 28 4.15 9.00 11.99
C TYR A 28 3.80 8.58 10.55
N LEU A 29 3.01 9.38 9.83
CA LEU A 29 2.70 9.13 8.42
C LEU A 29 3.96 9.21 7.55
N GLY A 30 4.83 10.19 7.81
CA GLY A 30 6.20 10.31 7.34
C GLY A 30 6.96 8.99 7.35
N ILE A 31 7.06 8.41 8.54
CA ILE A 31 7.78 7.16 8.78
C ILE A 31 7.15 6.01 8.00
N ILE A 32 5.82 5.92 7.93
CA ILE A 32 5.15 4.82 7.22
C ILE A 32 5.42 4.86 5.73
N TYR A 33 5.30 6.02 5.09
CA TYR A 33 5.62 6.16 3.67
C TYR A 33 7.10 5.87 3.39
N PHE A 34 7.99 6.39 4.24
CA PHE A 34 9.42 6.10 4.14
C PHE A 34 9.71 4.60 4.29
N ALA A 35 9.05 3.92 5.23
CA ALA A 35 9.17 2.47 5.43
C ALA A 35 8.66 1.67 4.22
N GLY A 36 7.57 2.13 3.60
CA GLY A 36 7.03 1.54 2.37
C GLY A 36 8.01 1.61 1.21
N ALA A 37 8.71 2.74 1.04
CA ALA A 37 9.78 2.87 0.04
C ALA A 37 10.98 2.00 0.38
N LEU A 38 11.44 2.02 1.64
CA LEU A 38 12.58 1.22 2.08
C LEU A 38 12.32 -0.27 1.88
N SER A 39 11.10 -0.72 2.17
CA SER A 39 10.65 -2.10 1.91
C SER A 39 10.81 -2.46 0.44
N LYS A 40 10.33 -1.62 -0.48
CA LYS A 40 10.46 -1.84 -1.93
C LYS A 40 11.93 -1.92 -2.37
N LEU A 41 12.78 -1.02 -1.87
CA LEU A 41 14.20 -0.97 -2.22
C LEU A 41 14.97 -2.18 -1.68
N VAL A 42 14.76 -2.53 -0.42
CA VAL A 42 15.43 -3.67 0.22
C VAL A 42 14.98 -4.99 -0.40
N VAL A 43 13.67 -5.17 -0.61
CA VAL A 43 13.15 -6.39 -1.23
C VAL A 43 13.62 -6.50 -2.68
N ALA A 44 13.60 -5.42 -3.45
CA ALA A 44 14.19 -5.38 -4.79
C ALA A 44 15.65 -5.84 -4.81
N PHE A 45 16.46 -5.29 -3.91
CA PHE A 45 17.86 -5.68 -3.78
C PHE A 45 18.01 -7.17 -3.43
N GLN A 46 17.21 -7.66 -2.48
CA GLN A 46 17.24 -9.05 -2.05
C GLN A 46 16.77 -10.04 -3.14
N PHE A 47 15.86 -9.62 -4.02
CA PHE A 47 15.42 -10.39 -5.19
C PHE A 47 16.37 -10.28 -6.39
N GLY A 48 17.35 -9.36 -6.35
CA GLY A 48 18.19 -9.06 -7.50
C GLY A 48 17.41 -8.43 -8.67
N GLN A 49 16.25 -7.83 -8.38
CA GLN A 49 15.35 -7.24 -9.38
C GLN A 49 14.91 -5.85 -8.97
N GLY A 50 14.97 -4.90 -9.91
CA GLY A 50 14.55 -3.53 -9.63
C GLY A 50 13.03 -3.42 -9.39
N TRP A 51 12.65 -2.71 -8.33
CA TRP A 51 11.27 -2.25 -8.16
C TRP A 51 11.01 -1.10 -9.15
N GLY A 52 10.34 -1.40 -10.26
CA GLY A 52 10.28 -0.49 -11.40
C GLY A 52 9.05 -0.67 -12.29
N GLY A 53 9.22 -0.32 -13.57
CA GLY A 53 8.10 -0.31 -14.53
C GLY A 53 7.45 -1.67 -14.75
N SER A 54 8.21 -2.77 -14.73
CA SER A 54 7.67 -4.13 -14.82
C SER A 54 6.69 -4.44 -13.67
N THR A 55 7.01 -3.97 -12.48
CA THR A 55 6.20 -4.19 -11.27
C THR A 55 4.92 -3.38 -11.32
N VAL A 56 4.99 -2.10 -11.69
CA VAL A 56 3.79 -1.27 -11.92
C VAL A 56 2.93 -1.83 -13.04
N GLN A 57 3.53 -2.27 -14.15
CA GLN A 57 2.83 -2.92 -15.26
C GLN A 57 2.10 -4.18 -14.78
N ALA A 58 2.74 -5.01 -13.96
CA ALA A 58 2.13 -6.19 -13.38
C ALA A 58 0.88 -5.85 -12.56
N PHE A 59 0.95 -4.83 -11.69
CA PHE A 59 -0.22 -4.40 -10.91
C PHE A 59 -1.34 -3.82 -11.78
N LEU A 60 -1.03 -3.06 -12.83
CA LEU A 60 -2.04 -2.54 -13.74
C LEU A 60 -2.75 -3.66 -14.52
N VAL A 61 -2.01 -4.67 -14.97
CA VAL A 61 -2.60 -5.83 -15.67
C VAL A 61 -3.44 -6.67 -14.71
N ASP A 62 -2.93 -6.93 -13.50
CA ASP A 62 -3.68 -7.63 -12.46
C ASP A 62 -4.98 -6.90 -12.14
N ALA A 63 -4.95 -5.58 -12.00
CA ALA A 63 -6.14 -4.76 -11.80
C ALA A 63 -7.13 -4.85 -12.97
N MET A 64 -6.66 -4.87 -14.22
CA MET A 64 -7.54 -5.02 -15.39
C MET A 64 -8.26 -6.37 -15.42
N TRP A 65 -7.69 -7.42 -14.82
CA TRP A 65 -8.28 -8.75 -14.76
C TRP A 65 -9.11 -8.99 -13.51
N SER A 66 -8.57 -8.71 -12.33
CA SER A 66 -9.24 -8.96 -11.06
C SER A 66 -10.32 -7.92 -10.76
N ARG A 67 -10.11 -6.68 -11.22
CA ARG A 67 -10.91 -5.49 -10.88
C ARG A 67 -11.18 -4.63 -12.11
N PRO A 68 -11.86 -5.16 -13.14
CA PRO A 68 -12.11 -4.40 -14.36
C PRO A 68 -12.87 -3.11 -14.07
N HIS A 69 -12.32 -1.97 -14.50
CA HIS A 69 -12.96 -0.67 -14.26
C HIS A 69 -14.28 -0.55 -15.06
N PRO A 70 -15.39 -0.06 -14.49
CA PRO A 70 -16.68 0.03 -15.20
C PRO A 70 -16.66 1.06 -16.35
N VAL A 71 -15.93 2.15 -16.19
CA VAL A 71 -15.80 3.22 -17.21
C VAL A 71 -14.84 2.80 -18.35
N PRO A 72 -15.30 2.78 -19.62
CA PRO A 72 -14.47 2.40 -20.77
C PRO A 72 -13.21 3.24 -20.98
N ALA A 73 -13.30 4.56 -20.75
CA ALA A 73 -12.18 5.47 -20.92
C ALA A 73 -11.02 5.12 -19.96
N VAL A 74 -11.33 4.77 -18.71
CA VAL A 74 -10.31 4.35 -17.73
C VAL A 74 -9.70 3.00 -18.13
N ARG A 75 -10.50 2.06 -18.67
CA ARG A 75 -9.95 0.81 -19.22
C ARG A 75 -8.99 1.05 -20.39
N GLN A 76 -9.30 2.01 -21.26
CA GLN A 76 -8.40 2.40 -22.35
C GLN A 76 -7.12 3.03 -21.81
N LEU A 77 -7.22 3.91 -20.82
CA LEU A 77 -6.07 4.50 -20.14
C LEU A 77 -5.18 3.41 -19.50
N LEU A 78 -5.76 2.45 -18.77
CA LEU A 78 -5.04 1.34 -18.16
C LEU A 78 -4.28 0.51 -19.21
N ARG A 79 -4.93 0.17 -20.33
CA ARG A 79 -4.28 -0.53 -21.45
C ARG A 79 -3.16 0.30 -22.05
N PHE A 80 -3.39 1.59 -22.27
CA PHE A 80 -2.36 2.50 -22.77
C PHE A 80 -1.15 2.52 -21.83
N MET A 81 -1.36 2.70 -20.53
CA MET A 81 -0.29 2.72 -19.52
C MET A 81 0.45 1.39 -19.45
N ALA A 82 -0.29 0.28 -19.34
CA ALA A 82 0.27 -1.07 -19.28
C ALA A 82 1.04 -1.45 -20.57
N SER A 83 0.71 -0.86 -21.71
CA SER A 83 1.45 -1.08 -22.97
C SER A 83 2.74 -0.27 -23.09
N ARG A 84 3.01 0.66 -22.17
CA ARG A 84 4.15 1.61 -22.25
C ARG A 84 5.04 1.46 -21.02
N TRP A 85 6.08 0.62 -21.14
CA TRP A 85 7.01 0.32 -20.05
C TRP A 85 7.68 1.57 -19.45
N TRP A 86 8.01 2.57 -20.27
CA TRP A 86 8.64 3.81 -19.82
C TRP A 86 7.71 4.65 -18.94
N LEU A 87 6.40 4.63 -19.21
CA LEU A 87 5.41 5.33 -18.40
C LEU A 87 5.25 4.62 -17.05
N CYS A 88 5.20 3.30 -17.05
CA CYS A 88 5.20 2.51 -15.82
C CYS A 88 6.47 2.74 -14.99
N SER A 89 7.63 2.88 -15.65
CA SER A 89 8.91 3.16 -14.98
C SER A 89 8.93 4.56 -14.37
N LEU A 90 8.41 5.56 -15.10
CA LEU A 90 8.23 6.91 -14.57
C LEU A 90 7.31 6.90 -13.34
N LEU A 91 6.17 6.20 -13.41
CA LEU A 91 5.24 6.08 -12.28
C LEU A 91 5.89 5.41 -11.07
N ALA A 92 6.65 4.34 -11.28
CA ALA A 92 7.41 3.67 -10.23
C ALA A 92 8.42 4.64 -9.57
N ALA A 93 9.19 5.35 -10.38
CA ALA A 93 10.17 6.33 -9.89
C ALA A 93 9.50 7.48 -9.13
N THR A 94 8.39 8.03 -9.64
CA THR A 94 7.63 9.09 -8.96
C THR A 94 7.00 8.59 -7.67
N GLY A 95 6.51 7.34 -7.63
CA GLY A 95 5.98 6.71 -6.43
C GLY A 95 7.05 6.58 -5.35
N LEU A 96 8.23 6.04 -5.71
CA LEU A 96 9.36 5.94 -4.78
C LEU A 96 9.85 7.32 -4.31
N ALA A 97 9.96 8.29 -5.21
CA ALA A 97 10.37 9.65 -4.86
C ALA A 97 9.39 10.31 -3.90
N PHE A 98 8.08 10.13 -4.12
CA PHE A 98 7.04 10.57 -3.19
C PHE A 98 7.19 9.89 -1.83
N GLU A 99 7.25 8.56 -1.77
CA GLU A 99 7.30 7.82 -0.52
C GLU A 99 8.56 8.16 0.31
N LEU A 100 9.72 8.29 -0.34
CA LEU A 100 10.97 8.72 0.29
C LEU A 100 10.94 10.20 0.72
N GLY A 101 10.36 11.06 -0.12
CA GLY A 101 10.28 12.50 0.10
C GLY A 101 9.21 12.93 1.09
N PHE A 102 8.25 12.06 1.41
CA PHE A 102 7.09 12.41 2.24
C PHE A 102 7.50 12.89 3.64
N LEU A 103 8.39 12.17 4.33
CA LEU A 103 8.86 12.57 5.67
C LEU A 103 9.62 13.91 5.65
N PRO A 104 10.62 14.14 4.78
CA PRO A 104 11.26 15.45 4.65
C PRO A 104 10.27 16.58 4.34
N LEU A 105 9.29 16.36 3.46
CA LEU A 105 8.26 17.36 3.15
C LEU A 105 7.43 17.72 4.38
N CYS A 106 7.06 16.73 5.19
CA CYS A 106 6.29 16.93 6.42
C CYS A 106 7.07 17.69 7.51
N VAL A 107 8.38 17.46 7.62
CA VAL A 107 9.19 18.00 8.74
C VAL A 107 9.88 19.31 8.39
N PHE A 108 10.33 19.47 7.15
CA PHE A 108 11.17 20.61 6.73
C PHE A 108 10.49 21.52 5.70
N GLY A 109 9.35 21.10 5.14
CA GLY A 109 8.71 21.83 4.04
C GLY A 109 7.80 22.99 4.45
N GLY A 110 7.58 23.21 5.76
CA GLY A 110 6.65 24.22 6.27
C GLY A 110 5.22 24.02 5.75
N ASP A 111 4.46 25.11 5.65
CA ASP A 111 3.07 25.06 5.19
C ASP A 111 2.95 24.54 3.75
N LEU A 112 3.82 25.00 2.85
CA LEU A 112 3.81 24.55 1.45
C LEU A 112 4.13 23.06 1.34
N GLY A 113 5.17 22.59 2.02
CA GLY A 113 5.56 21.18 1.97
C GLY A 113 4.53 20.26 2.62
N GLY A 114 3.90 20.68 3.72
CA GLY A 114 2.80 19.94 4.33
C GLY A 114 1.57 19.85 3.41
N ALA A 115 1.17 20.96 2.78
CA ALA A 115 0.08 20.96 1.81
C ALA A 115 0.39 20.10 0.58
N LEU A 116 1.61 20.18 0.04
CA LEU A 116 2.07 19.34 -1.06
C LEU A 116 2.09 17.86 -0.69
N ALA A 117 2.62 17.51 0.49
CA ALA A 117 2.65 16.14 0.98
C ALA A 117 1.23 15.55 1.00
N ALA A 118 0.28 16.25 1.61
CA ALA A 118 -1.10 15.80 1.68
C ALA A 118 -1.79 15.73 0.30
N ALA A 119 -1.56 16.70 -0.58
CA ALA A 119 -2.13 16.70 -1.94
C ALA A 119 -1.63 15.51 -2.76
N VAL A 120 -0.32 15.23 -2.69
CA VAL A 120 0.29 14.08 -3.40
C VAL A 120 -0.17 12.77 -2.78
N ALA A 121 -0.24 12.66 -1.45
CA ALA A 121 -0.72 11.45 -0.78
C ALA A 121 -2.19 11.15 -1.09
N LEU A 122 -3.07 12.16 -1.07
CA LEU A 122 -4.47 12.02 -1.48
C LEU A 122 -4.56 11.57 -2.95
N SER A 123 -3.81 12.21 -3.83
CA SER A 123 -3.77 11.88 -5.26
C SER A 123 -3.23 10.47 -5.51
N PHE A 124 -2.26 10.01 -4.72
CA PHE A 124 -1.74 8.64 -4.76
C PHE A 124 -2.83 7.64 -4.41
N HIS A 125 -3.55 7.82 -3.30
CA HIS A 125 -4.62 6.89 -2.88
C HIS A 125 -5.82 6.90 -3.82
N LEU A 126 -6.20 8.07 -4.34
CA LEU A 126 -7.22 8.18 -5.40
C LEU A 126 -6.76 7.49 -6.69
N GLY A 127 -5.49 7.65 -7.05
CA GLY A 127 -4.89 6.99 -8.21
C GLY A 127 -4.87 5.47 -8.07
N VAL A 128 -4.53 4.94 -6.89
CA VAL A 128 -4.57 3.50 -6.59
C VAL A 128 -6.00 2.96 -6.68
N ASP A 129 -6.99 3.66 -6.14
CA ASP A 129 -8.40 3.28 -6.28
C ASP A 129 -8.86 3.26 -7.75
N VAL A 130 -8.64 4.36 -8.49
CA VAL A 130 -9.08 4.46 -9.88
C VAL A 130 -8.34 3.44 -10.75
N LEU A 131 -7.01 3.41 -10.69
CA LEU A 131 -6.21 2.59 -11.59
C LEU A 131 -6.16 1.13 -11.18
N GLN A 132 -6.02 0.83 -9.89
CA GLN A 132 -5.84 -0.54 -9.40
C GLN A 132 -7.11 -1.15 -8.80
N GLY A 133 -8.14 -0.34 -8.51
CA GLY A 133 -9.38 -0.84 -7.89
C GLY A 133 -9.21 -1.24 -6.42
N LEU A 134 -8.22 -0.65 -5.75
CA LEU A 134 -7.92 -0.90 -4.35
C LEU A 134 -8.48 0.25 -3.51
N ASP A 135 -9.56 -0.01 -2.78
CA ASP A 135 -10.21 1.02 -1.95
C ASP A 135 -9.50 1.22 -0.61
N PHE A 136 -8.42 1.99 -0.66
CA PHE A 136 -7.69 2.43 0.53
C PHE A 136 -8.18 3.77 1.08
N LYS A 137 -9.09 4.46 0.38
CA LYS A 137 -9.50 5.84 0.70
C LYS A 137 -10.13 5.95 2.10
N PRO A 138 -11.09 5.09 2.52
CA PRO A 138 -11.71 5.22 3.84
C PRO A 138 -10.69 5.07 4.98
N PHE A 139 -9.60 4.33 4.76
CA PHE A 139 -8.58 4.09 5.76
C PHE A 139 -7.49 5.18 5.79
N TRP A 140 -7.07 5.67 4.62
CA TRP A 140 -5.97 6.63 4.48
C TRP A 140 -6.42 8.08 4.37
N CYS A 141 -7.45 8.40 3.59
CA CYS A 141 -7.80 9.79 3.32
C CYS A 141 -8.14 10.62 4.58
N PRO A 142 -8.88 10.09 5.58
CA PRO A 142 -9.16 10.84 6.80
C PRO A 142 -7.92 11.28 7.57
N VAL A 143 -6.83 10.51 7.52
CA VAL A 143 -5.61 10.85 8.28
C VAL A 143 -4.90 12.10 7.72
N PHE A 144 -5.13 12.43 6.44
CA PHE A 144 -4.55 13.62 5.83
C PHE A 144 -5.25 14.92 6.24
N TRP A 145 -6.36 14.85 6.97
CA TRP A 145 -6.91 16.05 7.61
C TRP A 145 -5.98 16.67 8.66
N ALA A 146 -4.97 15.92 9.14
CA ALA A 146 -3.90 16.49 9.96
C ALA A 146 -3.14 17.63 9.26
N PHE A 147 -3.19 17.71 7.92
CA PHE A 147 -2.57 18.75 7.09
C PHE A 147 -3.53 19.86 6.66
N LEU A 148 -4.79 19.85 7.15
CA LEU A 148 -5.76 20.90 6.85
C LEU A 148 -5.26 22.31 7.23
N PRO A 149 -4.56 22.53 8.36
CA PRO A 149 -3.98 23.83 8.68
C PRO A 149 -3.05 24.38 7.58
N GLU A 150 -2.18 23.53 7.05
CA GLU A 150 -1.24 23.89 5.98
C GLU A 150 -1.96 24.25 4.68
N PHE A 151 -3.00 23.49 4.31
CA PHE A 151 -3.84 23.83 3.16
C PHE A 151 -4.52 25.18 3.32
N GLN A 152 -5.09 25.45 4.50
CA GLN A 152 -5.75 26.72 4.77
C GLN A 152 -4.76 27.89 4.72
N ALA A 153 -3.53 27.70 5.20
CA ALA A 153 -2.48 28.71 5.12
C ALA A 153 -2.08 29.02 3.66
N VAL A 154 -1.83 27.98 2.85
CA VAL A 154 -1.47 28.15 1.42
C VAL A 154 -2.58 28.83 0.61
N LEU A 155 -3.85 28.57 0.95
CA LEU A 155 -5.00 29.20 0.31
C LEU A 155 -5.34 30.60 0.85
N GLY A 156 -4.60 31.10 1.85
CA GLY A 156 -4.89 32.39 2.49
C GLY A 156 -6.19 32.41 3.31
N LEU A 157 -6.73 31.24 3.67
CA LEU A 157 -7.96 31.09 4.46
C LEU A 157 -7.71 31.17 5.97
N ARG A 158 -6.45 31.04 6.38
CA ARG A 158 -6.00 31.23 7.76
C ARG A 158 -4.87 32.27 7.74
N ALA A 159 -4.87 33.17 8.72
CA ALA A 159 -3.71 34.01 8.94
C ALA A 159 -2.48 33.11 9.10
N PRO A 160 -1.34 33.43 8.45
CA PRO A 160 -0.13 32.64 8.63
C PRO A 160 0.09 32.49 10.12
N SER A 161 0.26 31.25 10.57
CA SER A 161 0.74 31.02 11.92
C SER A 161 1.96 31.93 12.10
N PRO A 162 2.16 32.61 13.24
CA PRO A 162 3.49 33.11 13.54
C PRO A 162 4.46 31.97 13.24
N GLU A 163 5.58 32.26 12.56
CA GLU A 163 6.60 31.30 12.10
C GLU A 163 7.28 30.59 13.29
N GLU A 164 6.48 30.06 14.20
CA GLU A 164 6.91 29.20 15.26
C GLU A 164 7.28 27.88 14.60
N ALA A 165 8.58 27.72 14.39
CA ALA A 165 9.13 26.48 13.90
C ALA A 165 8.59 25.31 14.73
N TRP A 166 8.27 24.20 14.07
CA TRP A 166 7.68 23.03 14.73
C TRP A 166 8.44 22.57 16.00
N PRO A 167 9.79 22.71 16.15
CA PRO A 167 10.45 22.34 17.40
C PRO A 167 9.97 23.15 18.60
N ALA A 168 9.65 24.44 18.42
CA ALA A 168 9.12 25.29 19.49
C ALA A 168 7.70 24.85 19.91
N ILE A 169 6.86 24.47 18.95
CA ILE A 169 5.54 23.87 19.20
C ILE A 169 5.69 22.57 20.02
N MET A 170 6.68 21.73 19.68
CA MET A 170 6.95 20.48 20.41
C MET A 170 7.45 20.73 21.83
N LEU A 171 8.35 21.70 22.04
CA LEU A 171 8.87 22.07 23.36
C LEU A 171 7.75 22.62 24.26
N ARG A 172 6.86 23.44 23.69
CA ARG A 172 5.69 23.94 24.40
C ARG A 172 4.72 22.81 24.75
N GLY A 173 4.42 21.92 23.80
CA GLY A 173 3.61 20.73 24.04
C GLY A 173 4.15 19.84 25.16
N PHE A 174 5.47 19.65 25.22
CA PHE A 174 6.12 18.94 26.32
C PHE A 174 5.96 19.67 27.67
N SER A 175 6.04 21.00 27.67
CA SER A 175 5.91 21.81 28.88
C SER A 175 4.47 21.84 29.41
N GLU A 176 3.49 21.89 28.51
CA GLU A 176 2.06 21.94 28.83
C GLU A 176 1.47 20.57 29.17
N GLU A 177 1.84 19.52 28.42
CA GLU A 177 1.23 18.20 28.47
C GLU A 177 2.27 17.05 28.47
N PRO A 178 3.24 17.04 29.39
CA PRO A 178 4.42 16.16 29.33
C PRO A 178 4.07 14.67 29.20
N CYS A 179 3.10 14.19 29.97
CA CYS A 179 2.72 12.77 29.95
C CYS A 179 2.17 12.35 28.57
N ARG A 180 1.27 13.14 28.00
CA ARG A 180 0.65 12.86 26.69
C ARG A 180 1.66 12.97 25.56
N TRP A 181 2.53 13.97 25.66
CA TRP A 181 3.63 14.16 24.74
C TRP A 181 4.59 12.96 24.75
N ILE A 182 5.05 12.52 25.94
CA ILE A 182 5.97 11.38 26.09
C ILE A 182 5.34 10.10 25.54
N LEU A 183 4.06 9.84 25.83
CA LEU A 183 3.36 8.67 25.30
C LEU A 183 3.28 8.69 23.77
N SER A 184 2.99 9.85 23.18
CA SER A 184 2.97 10.02 21.72
C SER A 184 4.35 9.85 21.10
N ALA A 185 5.38 10.44 21.71
CA ALA A 185 6.76 10.29 21.28
C ALA A 185 7.22 8.83 21.33
N ALA A 186 6.93 8.12 22.42
CA ALA A 186 7.23 6.70 22.56
C ALA A 186 6.52 5.85 21.50
N TYR A 187 5.25 6.17 21.21
CA TYR A 187 4.48 5.48 20.17
C TYR A 187 5.07 5.68 18.76
N VAL A 188 5.45 6.92 18.41
CA VAL A 188 6.12 7.24 17.14
C VAL A 188 7.51 6.61 17.06
N ALA A 189 8.25 6.57 18.17
CA ALA A 189 9.55 5.90 18.24
C ALA A 189 9.42 4.39 18.01
N ALA A 190 8.41 3.74 18.58
CA ALA A 190 8.11 2.32 18.33
C ALA A 190 7.78 2.08 16.85
N GLN A 191 6.99 2.95 16.22
CA GLN A 191 6.73 2.92 14.78
C GLN A 191 8.03 3.04 13.96
N LEU A 192 8.93 3.95 14.32
CA LEU A 192 10.22 4.10 13.65
C LEU A 192 11.08 2.84 13.78
N VAL A 193 11.12 2.21 14.95
CA VAL A 193 11.83 0.95 15.16
C VAL A 193 11.26 -0.15 14.26
N VAL A 194 9.94 -0.32 14.22
CA VAL A 194 9.26 -1.30 13.37
C VAL A 194 9.55 -1.04 11.88
N ALA A 195 9.48 0.22 11.46
CA ALA A 195 9.81 0.66 10.11
C ALA A 195 11.25 0.34 9.71
N LEU A 196 12.24 0.75 10.50
CA LEU A 196 13.66 0.54 10.20
C LEU A 196 14.07 -0.94 10.28
N ARG A 197 13.40 -1.72 11.13
CA ARG A 197 13.61 -3.18 11.21
C ARG A 197 12.96 -3.93 10.05
N LEU A 198 12.06 -3.28 9.31
CA LEU A 198 11.21 -3.92 8.31
C LEU A 198 10.49 -5.14 8.91
N ALA A 199 9.89 -4.96 10.09
CA ALA A 199 9.43 -6.09 10.90
C ALA A 199 8.37 -6.94 10.20
N ASP A 200 7.44 -6.32 9.47
CA ASP A 200 6.38 -7.04 8.75
C ASP A 200 6.95 -7.93 7.64
N LEU A 201 8.08 -7.54 7.02
CA LEU A 201 8.78 -8.37 6.03
C LEU A 201 9.45 -9.62 6.62
N ARG A 202 9.56 -9.71 7.95
CA ARG A 202 10.16 -10.86 8.65
C ARG A 202 9.13 -11.87 9.14
N GLY A 203 7.88 -11.76 8.65
CA GLY A 203 6.80 -12.69 8.98
C GLY A 203 6.07 -12.38 10.30
N GLY A 204 6.30 -11.22 10.90
CA GLY A 204 5.60 -10.79 12.11
C GLY A 204 4.71 -9.58 11.86
N GLU A 205 3.39 -9.74 11.98
CA GLU A 205 2.48 -8.59 11.97
C GLU A 205 2.66 -7.80 13.28
N CYS A 206 3.09 -6.55 13.18
CA CYS A 206 3.45 -5.73 14.34
C CYS A 206 2.35 -4.74 14.77
N LEU A 207 1.08 -5.12 14.68
CA LEU A 207 -0.04 -4.22 14.99
C LEU A 207 0.10 -3.57 16.39
N PRO A 208 -0.20 -2.26 16.52
CA PRO A 208 -0.74 -1.35 15.50
C PRO A 208 0.33 -0.70 14.60
N TRP A 209 1.60 -1.06 14.77
CA TRP A 209 2.73 -0.56 13.99
C TRP A 209 2.93 -1.38 12.72
N THR A 210 3.56 -0.80 11.71
CA THR A 210 3.76 -1.48 10.42
C THR A 210 4.88 -0.84 9.62
N CYS A 211 5.72 -1.63 8.93
CA CYS A 211 6.61 -1.09 7.91
C CYS A 211 5.91 -0.97 6.54
N CYS A 212 4.62 -1.30 6.47
CA CYS A 212 3.72 -1.19 5.33
C CYS A 212 4.34 -1.78 4.05
N PRO A 213 4.64 -3.10 4.02
CA PRO A 213 5.31 -3.75 2.89
C PRO A 213 4.42 -3.91 1.65
N MET A 214 3.37 -3.09 1.52
CA MET A 214 2.46 -3.13 0.39
C MET A 214 3.24 -2.96 -0.91
N PHE A 215 3.05 -3.92 -1.81
CA PHE A 215 3.71 -3.95 -3.11
C PHE A 215 5.24 -4.02 -3.03
N ALA A 216 5.84 -4.45 -1.92
CA ALA A 216 7.30 -4.49 -1.77
C ALA A 216 7.97 -5.50 -2.71
N VAL A 217 7.30 -6.62 -3.00
CA VAL A 217 7.83 -7.68 -3.86
C VAL A 217 7.85 -7.21 -5.32
N PRO A 218 9.02 -7.17 -6.00
CA PRO A 218 9.09 -6.86 -7.41
C PRO A 218 8.31 -7.93 -8.20
N ARG A 219 7.66 -7.51 -9.28
CA ARG A 219 6.90 -8.40 -10.17
C ARG A 219 7.29 -8.14 -11.61
N ASN A 220 7.31 -9.20 -12.41
CA ASN A 220 7.45 -9.12 -13.85
C ASN A 220 6.54 -10.13 -14.53
N LEU A 221 5.52 -9.66 -15.27
CA LEU A 221 4.58 -10.53 -15.99
C LEU A 221 5.27 -11.43 -17.03
N PHE A 222 6.37 -10.93 -17.60
CA PHE A 222 7.13 -11.61 -18.65
C PHE A 222 8.40 -12.26 -18.12
N GLY A 223 8.61 -12.22 -16.79
CA GLY A 223 9.67 -12.98 -16.15
C GLY A 223 9.21 -14.40 -15.84
N ASP A 224 10.15 -15.21 -15.38
CA ASP A 224 9.90 -16.60 -14.99
C ASP A 224 9.48 -16.74 -13.52
N GLU A 225 9.36 -15.61 -12.81
CA GLU A 225 8.97 -15.55 -11.40
C GLU A 225 7.51 -15.94 -11.15
N VAL A 226 7.16 -16.07 -9.87
CA VAL A 226 5.78 -16.29 -9.45
C VAL A 226 4.85 -15.24 -10.07
N ARG A 227 3.90 -15.72 -10.86
CA ARG A 227 2.85 -14.93 -11.48
C ARG A 227 1.51 -15.58 -11.27
N GLY A 228 0.47 -14.79 -11.36
CA GLY A 228 -0.89 -15.26 -11.14
C GLY A 228 -1.85 -14.11 -10.99
N GLY A 229 -3.10 -14.49 -10.81
CA GLY A 229 -4.18 -13.54 -10.61
C GLY A 229 -5.46 -14.26 -10.24
N VAL A 230 -6.45 -13.44 -9.90
CA VAL A 230 -7.79 -13.91 -9.54
C VAL A 230 -8.79 -13.29 -10.51
N LEU A 231 -9.71 -14.11 -11.02
CA LEU A 231 -10.87 -13.69 -11.75
C LEU A 231 -12.10 -14.03 -10.93
N THR A 232 -13.03 -13.09 -10.81
CA THR A 232 -14.26 -13.30 -10.06
C THR A 232 -15.42 -12.50 -10.64
N GLU A 233 -16.64 -12.95 -10.34
CA GLU A 233 -17.88 -12.21 -10.61
C GLU A 233 -18.14 -11.07 -9.62
N PHE A 234 -17.43 -11.04 -8.50
CA PHE A 234 -17.58 -9.95 -7.54
C PHE A 234 -17.07 -8.64 -8.12
N ASP A 235 -17.77 -7.54 -7.81
CA ASP A 235 -17.22 -6.21 -8.02
C ASP A 235 -16.22 -5.89 -6.90
N LEU A 236 -14.98 -6.34 -7.08
CA LEU A 236 -13.90 -6.11 -6.11
C LEU A 236 -13.52 -4.63 -5.96
N ARG A 237 -14.14 -3.71 -6.71
CA ARG A 237 -13.97 -2.25 -6.53
C ARG A 237 -14.97 -1.65 -5.54
N THR A 238 -16.08 -2.33 -5.27
CA THR A 238 -17.04 -1.87 -4.25
C THR A 238 -16.63 -2.35 -2.87
N GLY A 239 -16.83 -1.51 -1.87
CA GLY A 239 -16.62 -1.90 -0.47
C GLY A 239 -17.52 -3.08 -0.07
N GLY A 240 -17.05 -3.88 0.88
CA GLY A 240 -17.79 -5.04 1.42
C GLY A 240 -17.45 -6.39 0.78
N HIS A 241 -16.54 -6.42 -0.19
CA HIS A 241 -15.98 -7.66 -0.73
C HIS A 241 -14.62 -7.98 -0.11
N LEU A 242 -14.35 -9.27 0.09
CA LEU A 242 -13.06 -9.77 0.51
C LEU A 242 -12.12 -9.75 -0.70
N ASP A 243 -10.98 -9.05 -0.59
CA ASP A 243 -9.97 -9.07 -1.65
C ASP A 243 -9.30 -10.45 -1.69
N MET A 244 -9.78 -11.27 -2.64
CA MET A 244 -9.27 -12.62 -2.89
C MET A 244 -7.88 -12.61 -3.55
N ALA A 245 -7.47 -11.49 -4.16
CA ALA A 245 -6.30 -11.45 -5.05
C ALA A 245 -4.97 -11.60 -4.30
N TYR A 246 -4.93 -11.29 -3.00
CA TYR A 246 -3.67 -11.20 -2.24
C TYR A 246 -3.63 -12.03 -0.96
N ASN A 247 -4.79 -12.32 -0.34
CA ASN A 247 -4.85 -12.95 0.99
C ASN A 247 -5.25 -14.43 0.95
N PHE A 248 -5.86 -14.91 -0.13
CA PHE A 248 -6.41 -16.26 -0.22
C PHE A 248 -5.99 -16.90 -1.53
N THR A 249 -4.94 -17.69 -1.47
CA THR A 249 -4.45 -18.45 -2.62
C THR A 249 -4.35 -19.92 -2.23
N PRO A 250 -4.73 -20.86 -3.12
CA PRO A 250 -4.48 -22.29 -2.89
C PRO A 250 -2.99 -22.58 -2.72
N LEU A 251 -2.13 -21.64 -3.11
CA LEU A 251 -0.69 -21.73 -3.01
C LEU A 251 -0.15 -21.50 -1.59
N HIS A 252 -0.91 -20.86 -0.69
CA HIS A 252 -0.40 -20.41 0.60
C HIS A 252 -0.27 -21.58 1.58
N LYS A 253 0.85 -21.65 2.30
CA LYS A 253 1.17 -22.74 3.23
C LYS A 253 0.30 -22.73 4.49
N GLU A 254 0.17 -21.58 5.15
CA GLU A 254 -0.48 -21.48 6.47
C GLU A 254 -2.01 -21.40 6.39
N ALA A 255 -2.54 -20.68 5.41
CA ALA A 255 -3.98 -20.52 5.19
C ALA A 255 -4.35 -20.81 3.72
N PRO A 256 -4.18 -22.06 3.24
CA PRO A 256 -4.53 -22.41 1.87
C PRO A 256 -6.04 -22.26 1.64
N LEU A 257 -6.41 -21.67 0.51
CA LEU A 257 -7.78 -21.73 0.01
C LEU A 257 -8.06 -23.15 -0.52
N THR A 258 -8.48 -24.04 0.37
CA THR A 258 -8.79 -25.45 0.03
C THR A 258 -9.92 -25.54 -0.98
N GLU A 259 -10.00 -26.64 -1.73
CA GLU A 259 -11.10 -26.89 -2.68
C GLU A 259 -12.47 -26.78 -2.00
N ALA A 260 -12.61 -27.31 -0.77
CA ALA A 260 -13.83 -27.21 0.01
C ALA A 260 -14.18 -25.76 0.40
N ALA A 261 -13.18 -24.92 0.71
CA ALA A 261 -13.40 -23.50 0.99
C ALA A 261 -13.75 -22.72 -0.28
N LEU A 262 -13.05 -22.99 -1.38
CA LEU A 262 -13.29 -22.39 -2.69
C LEU A 262 -14.72 -22.70 -3.20
N ALA A 263 -15.18 -23.94 -3.05
CA ALA A 263 -16.53 -24.37 -3.41
C ALA A 263 -17.64 -23.66 -2.61
N ARG A 264 -17.32 -23.08 -1.44
CA ARG A 264 -18.26 -22.33 -0.60
C ARG A 264 -18.31 -20.83 -0.90
N LEU A 265 -17.43 -20.33 -1.76
CA LEU A 265 -17.44 -18.92 -2.12
C LEU A 265 -18.69 -18.58 -2.94
N PRO A 266 -19.34 -17.43 -2.68
CA PRO A 266 -20.46 -16.99 -3.52
C PRO A 266 -19.96 -16.66 -4.93
N GLY A 267 -20.76 -16.89 -5.97
CA GLY A 267 -20.39 -16.58 -7.35
C GLY A 267 -19.19 -17.37 -7.88
N ARG A 268 -18.76 -17.08 -9.10
CA ARG A 268 -17.61 -17.75 -9.73
C ARG A 268 -16.29 -17.11 -9.32
N VAL A 269 -15.35 -17.95 -8.91
CA VAL A 269 -13.97 -17.56 -8.56
C VAL A 269 -13.01 -18.52 -9.26
N LEU A 270 -11.99 -17.94 -9.88
CA LEU A 270 -10.88 -18.62 -10.55
C LEU A 270 -9.58 -17.98 -10.08
N VAL A 271 -8.75 -18.77 -9.42
CA VAL A 271 -7.37 -18.42 -9.09
C VAL A 271 -6.47 -19.18 -10.06
N TRP A 272 -5.49 -18.49 -10.63
CA TRP A 272 -4.46 -19.12 -11.43
C TRP A 272 -3.09 -18.57 -11.07
N GLY A 273 -2.06 -19.37 -11.33
CA GLY A 273 -0.69 -18.91 -11.20
C GLY A 273 0.32 -19.87 -11.78
N SER A 274 1.55 -19.42 -11.80
CA SER A 274 2.76 -20.19 -12.13
C SER A 274 3.74 -20.01 -10.98
N THR A 275 4.37 -21.10 -10.59
CA THR A 275 5.37 -21.18 -9.53
C THR A 275 6.61 -21.91 -10.03
N LEU A 276 6.83 -21.89 -11.35
CA LEU A 276 7.96 -22.56 -11.99
C LEU A 276 9.29 -22.11 -11.37
N HIS A 277 9.44 -20.80 -11.11
CA HIS A 277 10.54 -20.26 -10.33
C HIS A 277 10.04 -19.44 -9.14
N VAL A 278 10.06 -20.06 -7.96
CA VAL A 278 9.80 -19.38 -6.69
C VAL A 278 11.11 -18.86 -6.13
N HIS A 279 11.19 -17.56 -5.83
CA HIS A 279 12.37 -17.00 -5.20
C HIS A 279 12.54 -17.56 -3.76
N PRO A 280 13.75 -17.94 -3.33
CA PRO A 280 13.96 -18.57 -2.01
C PRO A 280 13.42 -17.78 -0.82
N LEU A 281 13.40 -16.44 -0.94
CA LEU A 281 12.88 -15.56 0.12
C LEU A 281 11.38 -15.70 0.36
N ILE A 282 10.60 -16.12 -0.64
CA ILE A 282 9.15 -16.30 -0.52
C ILE A 282 8.73 -17.76 -0.58
N GLU A 283 9.66 -18.69 -0.84
CA GLU A 283 9.39 -20.13 -0.93
C GLU A 283 8.64 -20.68 0.30
N HIS A 284 9.00 -20.19 1.49
CA HIS A 284 8.38 -20.59 2.74
C HIS A 284 6.88 -20.26 2.85
N VAL A 285 6.38 -19.32 2.04
CA VAL A 285 4.96 -18.93 1.96
C VAL A 285 4.17 -19.95 1.15
N PHE A 286 4.81 -20.73 0.27
CA PHE A 286 4.15 -21.66 -0.62
C PHE A 286 4.00 -23.06 0.00
N HIS A 287 2.90 -23.73 -0.30
CA HIS A 287 2.77 -25.16 -0.03
C HIS A 287 3.82 -25.92 -0.87
N PRO A 288 4.55 -26.91 -0.32
CA PRO A 288 5.61 -27.60 -1.05
C PRO A 288 5.16 -28.22 -2.38
N GLU A 289 3.93 -28.73 -2.44
CA GLU A 289 3.34 -29.32 -3.65
C GLU A 289 3.04 -28.29 -4.74
N ALA A 290 2.92 -27.02 -4.37
CA ALA A 290 2.66 -25.93 -5.28
C ALA A 290 3.94 -25.36 -5.90
N ILE A 291 5.14 -25.76 -5.47
CA ILE A 291 6.41 -25.23 -6.01
C ILE A 291 6.76 -25.95 -7.32
N GLY A 292 7.30 -25.19 -8.29
CA GLY A 292 7.78 -25.74 -9.57
C GLY A 292 6.66 -26.16 -10.52
N LYS A 293 5.48 -25.56 -10.41
CA LYS A 293 4.35 -25.84 -11.30
C LYS A 293 4.27 -24.76 -12.37
N ASP A 294 4.23 -25.18 -13.63
CA ASP A 294 4.02 -24.28 -14.77
C ASP A 294 2.69 -23.55 -14.64
N LEU A 295 1.61 -24.29 -14.39
CA LEU A 295 0.27 -23.76 -14.24
C LEU A 295 -0.47 -24.43 -13.09
N ILE A 296 -0.99 -23.59 -12.21
CA ILE A 296 -1.93 -23.95 -11.15
C ILE A 296 -3.24 -23.24 -11.45
N ILE A 297 -4.33 -23.99 -11.43
CA ILE A 297 -5.69 -23.48 -11.58
C ILE A 297 -6.51 -24.02 -10.42
N ALA A 298 -7.20 -23.14 -9.71
CA ALA A 298 -8.22 -23.50 -8.74
C ALA A 298 -9.48 -22.68 -9.04
N SER A 299 -10.62 -23.35 -9.22
CA SER A 299 -11.91 -22.70 -9.44
C SER A 299 -13.04 -23.43 -8.75
N ASN A 300 -14.12 -22.70 -8.44
CA ASN A 300 -15.38 -23.29 -7.95
C ASN A 300 -16.40 -23.57 -9.07
N PHE A 301 -15.93 -23.54 -10.33
CA PHE A 301 -16.72 -23.82 -11.52
C PHE A 301 -15.83 -24.49 -12.56
N GLU A 302 -16.44 -25.15 -13.55
CA GLU A 302 -15.73 -25.75 -14.67
C GLU A 302 -15.12 -24.67 -15.56
N VAL A 303 -13.79 -24.64 -15.66
CA VAL A 303 -13.08 -23.64 -16.46
C VAL A 303 -13.25 -23.93 -17.96
N PRO A 304 -13.80 -23.00 -18.76
CA PRO A 304 -13.97 -23.21 -20.19
C PRO A 304 -12.64 -23.54 -20.89
N PRO A 305 -12.61 -24.49 -21.85
CA PRO A 305 -11.36 -24.91 -22.51
C PRO A 305 -10.60 -23.77 -23.20
N ASN A 306 -11.32 -22.80 -23.78
CA ASN A 306 -10.73 -21.63 -24.42
C ASN A 306 -10.03 -20.69 -23.41
N LEU A 307 -10.56 -20.58 -22.19
CA LEU A 307 -9.93 -19.80 -21.11
C LEU A 307 -8.71 -20.55 -20.58
N ARG A 308 -8.84 -21.85 -20.32
CA ARG A 308 -7.72 -22.69 -19.89
C ARG A 308 -6.53 -22.60 -20.86
N SER A 309 -6.77 -22.77 -22.17
CA SER A 309 -5.73 -22.64 -23.20
C SER A 309 -5.09 -21.23 -23.30
N ARG A 310 -5.80 -20.18 -22.86
CA ARG A 310 -5.21 -18.83 -22.76
C ARG A 310 -4.32 -18.71 -21.53
N LEU A 311 -4.74 -19.26 -20.38
CA LEU A 311 -3.93 -19.30 -19.17
C LEU A 311 -2.66 -20.14 -19.36
N GLU A 312 -2.76 -21.28 -20.05
CA GLU A 312 -1.59 -22.12 -20.40
C GLU A 312 -0.58 -21.42 -21.31
N ARG A 313 -0.98 -20.40 -22.07
CA ARG A 313 -0.05 -19.59 -22.88
C ARG A 313 0.58 -18.42 -22.12
N LEU A 314 -0.01 -18.08 -20.98
CA LEU A 314 0.47 -17.02 -20.09
C LEU A 314 1.38 -17.57 -19.00
N ALA A 315 1.14 -18.82 -18.61
CA ALA A 315 1.91 -19.61 -17.66
C ALA A 315 3.19 -20.15 -18.30
#